data_AF-A0A536T4T4-F1
#
_entry.id   AF-A0A536T4T4-F1
#
_cell.length_a   1.000
_cell.length_b   1.000
_cell.length_c   1.000
_cell.angle_alpha   90.00
_cell.angle_beta   90.00
_cell.angle_gamma   90.00
#
_symmetry.space_group_name_H-M   'P 1'
#
loop_
_entity.id
_entity.type
_entity.pdbx_description
1 polymer ?
#
loop_
_entity_poly.entity_id
_entity_poly.type
_entity_poly.pdbx_seq_one_letter_code
_entity_poly.pdbx_strand_id
1 'polypeptide(L)'
;MQWPPTSVGAPSPRSVEAIIADACLKGLLMLQLHPPTLVSLAGERPVASAVSRWQAGRGVWVTNLWHETIQVRDQAALRLLTLLDGSRTRTEIATAMADVLPAADAIAREQRIDEYLRQFGKHGFLTR
;
A
#
# COMPACT_ATOMS: atom_id res chain seq x y z
N MET A 1 51.34 9.36 42.26
CA MET A 1 50.46 10.02 41.28
C MET A 1 49.84 8.95 40.39
N GLN A 2 48.62 8.50 40.69
CA GLN A 2 47.88 7.52 39.89
C GLN A 2 46.84 8.28 39.05
N TRP A 3 47.02 8.26 37.74
CA TRP A 3 46.11 8.78 36.73
C TRP A 3 44.87 7.86 36.65
N PRO A 4 43.61 8.37 36.68
CA PRO A 4 42.46 7.47 36.61
C PRO A 4 42.35 6.88 35.19
N PRO A 5 41.92 5.61 35.05
CA PRO A 5 41.65 5.05 33.73
C PRO A 5 40.51 5.85 33.10
N THR A 6 40.71 6.34 31.88
CA THR A 6 39.63 6.86 31.05
C THR A 6 38.58 5.77 30.91
N SER A 7 37.46 5.91 31.63
CA SER A 7 36.27 5.14 31.33
C SER A 7 35.81 5.55 29.93
N VAL A 8 36.04 4.69 28.94
CA VAL A 8 35.28 4.73 27.70
C VAL A 8 33.84 4.43 28.10
N GLY A 9 33.06 5.49 28.31
CA GLY A 9 31.62 5.37 28.47
C GLY A 9 31.08 4.62 27.26
N ALA A 10 30.15 3.68 27.50
CA ALA A 10 29.41 3.05 26.41
C ALA A 10 28.89 4.14 25.46
N PRO A 11 28.94 3.96 24.13
CA PRO A 11 28.45 4.96 23.20
C PRO A 11 27.02 5.30 23.59
N SER A 12 26.73 6.59 23.77
CA SER A 12 25.37 7.04 23.99
C SER A 12 24.50 6.52 22.85
N PRO A 13 23.28 6.01 23.13
CA PRO A 13 22.40 5.56 22.09
C PRO A 13 22.21 6.70 21.07
N ARG A 14 22.38 6.38 19.79
CA ARG A 14 22.20 7.35 18.70
C ARG A 14 20.82 7.99 18.85
N SER A 15 20.74 9.29 18.64
CA SER A 15 19.45 9.98 18.64
C SER A 15 18.59 9.50 17.46
N VAL A 16 17.27 9.64 17.58
CA VAL A 16 16.33 9.24 16.52
C VAL A 16 16.61 10.03 15.23
N GLU A 17 16.97 11.30 15.34
CA GLU A 17 17.34 12.16 14.22
C GLU A 17 18.57 11.62 13.48
N ALA A 18 19.60 11.19 14.23
CA ALA A 18 20.81 10.62 13.65
C ALA A 18 20.58 9.23 13.02
N ILE A 19 19.55 8.50 13.46
CA ILE A 19 19.12 7.22 12.86
C ILE A 19 18.33 7.49 11.57
N ILE A 20 17.37 8.42 11.59
CA ILE A 20 16.57 8.78 10.42
C ILE A 20 17.47 9.36 9.32
N ALA A 21 18.38 10.29 9.65
CA ALA A 21 19.30 10.87 8.68
C ALA A 21 20.20 9.81 8.03
N ASP A 22 20.75 8.88 8.81
CA ASP A 22 21.57 7.77 8.31
C ASP A 22 20.77 6.82 7.42
N ALA A 23 19.55 6.48 7.81
CA ALA A 23 18.65 5.66 6.99
C ALA A 23 18.25 6.35 5.67
N CYS A 24 18.06 7.67 5.66
CA CYS A 24 17.82 8.43 4.43
C CYS A 24 19.04 8.41 3.51
N LEU A 25 20.23 8.68 4.05
CA LEU A 25 21.49 8.65 3.30
C LEU A 25 21.81 7.26 2.74
N LYS A 26 21.38 6.20 3.43
CA LYS A 26 21.49 4.80 2.99
C LYS A 26 20.37 4.36 2.05
N GLY A 27 19.40 5.21 1.75
CA GLY A 27 18.25 4.87 0.89
C GLY A 27 17.25 3.88 1.51
N LEU A 28 17.29 3.68 2.84
CA LEU A 28 16.36 2.83 3.58
C LEU A 28 15.04 3.55 3.89
N LEU A 29 15.07 4.89 3.92
CA LEU A 29 13.92 5.74 4.08
C LEU A 29 13.87 6.77 2.96
N MET A 30 12.68 7.00 2.43
CA MET A 30 12.44 8.03 1.42
C MET A 30 11.65 9.18 2.05
N LEU A 31 12.25 10.37 2.06
CA LEU A 31 11.58 11.59 2.50
C LEU A 31 10.72 12.13 1.36
N GLN A 32 9.50 12.57 1.69
CA GLN A 32 8.56 13.13 0.72
C GLN A 32 8.11 14.50 1.19
N LEU A 33 8.40 15.53 0.39
CA LEU A 33 7.99 16.91 0.70
C LEU A 33 6.48 17.12 0.46
N HIS A 34 5.95 16.45 -0.55
CA HIS A 34 4.53 16.48 -0.92
C HIS A 34 4.01 15.04 -1.04
N PRO A 35 3.58 14.42 0.06
CA PRO A 35 3.05 13.07 0.00
C PRO A 35 1.77 13.03 -0.84
N PRO A 36 1.57 12.01 -1.69
CA PRO A 36 0.33 11.84 -2.43
C PRO A 36 -0.83 11.58 -1.46
N THR A 37 -2.05 11.95 -1.87
CA THR A 37 -3.27 11.60 -1.12
C THR A 37 -3.55 10.12 -1.29
N LEU A 38 -3.19 9.31 -0.29
CA LEU A 38 -3.47 7.88 -0.25
C LEU A 38 -4.01 7.44 1.10
N VAL A 39 -4.68 6.29 1.10
CA VAL A 39 -5.17 5.63 2.32
C VAL A 39 -4.62 4.21 2.40
N SER A 40 -4.25 3.78 3.62
CA SER A 40 -3.82 2.40 3.88
C SER A 40 -4.99 1.46 4.12
N LEU A 41 -6.17 2.01 4.44
CA LEU A 41 -7.42 1.28 4.69
C LEU A 41 -8.51 1.91 3.83
N ALA A 42 -9.13 1.09 2.98
CA ALA A 42 -10.27 1.50 2.17
C ALA A 42 -11.49 1.86 3.04
N GLY A 43 -12.29 2.83 2.59
CA GLY A 43 -13.66 3.02 3.08
C GLY A 43 -14.66 1.97 2.58
N GLU A 44 -15.96 2.25 2.76
CA GLU A 44 -17.06 1.39 2.26
C GLU A 44 -17.20 1.44 0.74
N ARG A 45 -16.88 2.60 0.14
CA ARG A 45 -16.85 2.81 -1.31
C ARG A 45 -15.43 3.11 -1.76
N PRO A 46 -14.57 2.07 -1.90
CA PRO A 46 -13.15 2.23 -2.18
C PRO A 46 -12.87 2.96 -3.49
N VAL A 47 -11.85 3.81 -3.49
CA VAL A 47 -11.39 4.54 -4.68
C VAL A 47 -9.91 4.25 -4.94
N ALA A 48 -9.59 3.71 -6.11
CA ALA A 48 -8.24 3.67 -6.65
C ALA A 48 -7.97 4.85 -7.59
N SER A 49 -6.69 5.17 -7.81
CA SER A 49 -6.30 6.22 -8.76
C SER A 49 -6.84 5.95 -10.17
N ALA A 50 -7.26 7.00 -10.89
CA ALA A 50 -7.82 6.86 -12.23
C ALA A 50 -6.85 6.18 -13.22
N VAL A 51 -5.54 6.46 -13.10
CA VAL A 51 -4.49 5.82 -13.91
C VAL A 51 -4.41 4.33 -13.59
N SER A 52 -4.39 3.95 -12.30
CA SER A 52 -4.33 2.55 -11.89
C SER A 52 -5.51 1.75 -12.43
N ARG A 53 -6.73 2.30 -12.33
CA ARG A 53 -7.94 1.67 -12.90
C ARG A 53 -7.84 1.49 -14.41
N TRP A 54 -7.40 2.52 -15.12
CA TRP A 54 -7.30 2.50 -16.57
C TRP A 54 -6.25 1.50 -17.07
N GLN A 55 -5.11 1.40 -16.39
CA GLN A 55 -4.03 0.46 -16.73
C GLN A 55 -4.40 -0.98 -16.39
N ALA A 56 -5.05 -1.22 -15.26
CA ALA A 56 -5.44 -2.57 -14.84
C ALA A 56 -6.36 -3.28 -15.85
N GLY A 57 -7.17 -2.53 -16.60
CA GLY A 57 -8.00 -3.07 -17.68
C GLY A 57 -7.25 -3.35 -18.99
N ARG A 58 -5.94 -3.06 -19.09
CA ARG A 58 -5.14 -3.11 -20.33
C ARG A 58 -3.88 -3.95 -20.23
N GLY A 59 -3.46 -4.34 -19.04
CA GLY A 59 -2.27 -5.16 -18.85
C GLY A 59 -1.93 -5.38 -17.39
N VAL A 60 -0.79 -6.01 -17.17
CA VAL A 60 -0.30 -6.40 -15.83
C VAL A 60 0.56 -5.33 -15.17
N TRP A 61 0.96 -4.27 -15.89
CA TRP A 61 1.80 -3.20 -15.36
C TRP A 61 0.92 -2.02 -14.95
N VAL A 62 0.87 -1.74 -13.65
CA VAL A 62 -0.01 -0.72 -13.07
C VAL A 62 0.80 0.25 -12.22
N THR A 63 0.56 1.54 -12.41
CA THR A 63 1.24 2.63 -11.71
C THR A 63 0.45 2.97 -10.45
N ASN A 64 1.12 3.01 -9.30
CA ASN A 64 0.52 3.41 -8.02
C ASN A 64 0.68 4.94 -7.77
N LEU A 65 0.19 5.41 -6.62
CA LEU A 65 0.28 6.83 -6.23
C LEU A 65 1.69 7.27 -5.84
N TRP A 66 2.61 6.33 -5.62
CA TRP A 66 4.04 6.59 -5.46
C TRP A 66 4.78 6.73 -6.80
N HIS A 67 4.05 6.69 -7.93
CA HIS A 67 4.59 6.64 -9.30
C HIS A 67 5.49 5.42 -9.56
N GLU A 68 5.34 4.36 -8.78
CA GLU A 68 5.99 3.07 -9.02
C GLU A 68 5.16 2.26 -10.00
N THR A 69 5.81 1.62 -10.97
CA THR A 69 5.14 0.66 -11.86
C THR A 69 5.28 -0.75 -11.30
N ILE A 70 4.16 -1.33 -10.88
CA ILE A 70 4.09 -2.65 -10.25
C ILE A 70 3.54 -3.66 -11.25
N GLN A 71 4.14 -4.86 -11.31
CA GLN A 71 3.58 -5.98 -12.05
C GLN A 71 2.52 -6.70 -11.20
N VAL A 72 1.25 -6.50 -11.50
CA VAL A 72 0.13 -7.22 -10.88
C VAL A 72 -0.17 -8.47 -11.71
N ARG A 73 0.25 -9.63 -11.22
CA ARG A 73 0.05 -10.92 -11.92
C ARG A 73 -1.30 -11.56 -11.62
N ASP A 74 -1.94 -11.16 -10.54
CA ASP A 74 -3.25 -11.65 -10.14
C ASP A 74 -4.35 -10.97 -10.97
N GLN A 75 -5.05 -11.77 -11.77
CA GLN A 75 -6.15 -11.32 -12.62
C GLN A 75 -7.36 -10.83 -11.83
N ALA A 76 -7.64 -11.41 -10.65
CA ALA A 76 -8.71 -10.94 -9.78
C ALA A 76 -8.36 -9.57 -9.20
N ALA A 77 -7.09 -9.33 -8.85
CA ALA A 77 -6.62 -8.03 -8.40
C ALA A 77 -6.74 -6.97 -9.51
N LEU A 78 -6.32 -7.28 -10.73
CA LEU A 78 -6.48 -6.40 -11.88
C LEU A 78 -7.95 -6.06 -12.12
N ARG A 79 -8.82 -7.07 -12.16
CA ARG A 79 -10.27 -6.88 -12.33
C ARG A 79 -10.84 -6.00 -11.22
N LEU A 80 -10.48 -6.27 -9.97
CA LEU A 80 -10.95 -5.49 -8.83
C LEU A 80 -10.54 -4.02 -8.96
N LEU A 81 -9.27 -3.72 -9.28
CA LEU A 81 -8.80 -2.34 -9.48
C LEU A 81 -9.68 -1.56 -10.47
N THR A 82 -10.17 -2.19 -11.54
CA THR A 82 -11.04 -1.51 -12.52
C THR A 82 -12.39 -1.05 -11.94
N LEU A 83 -12.84 -1.66 -10.83
CA LEU A 83 -14.13 -1.39 -10.20
C LEU A 83 -14.08 -0.33 -9.09
N LEU A 84 -12.88 0.07 -8.64
CA LEU A 84 -12.69 0.94 -7.48
C LEU A 84 -12.82 2.44 -7.84
N ASP A 85 -13.98 2.82 -8.39
CA ASP A 85 -14.28 4.21 -8.76
C ASP A 85 -15.04 4.99 -7.67
N GLY A 86 -15.37 4.35 -6.54
CA GLY A 86 -16.16 4.90 -5.46
C GLY A 86 -17.67 4.88 -5.68
N SER A 87 -18.15 4.33 -6.81
CA SER A 87 -19.58 4.19 -7.08
C SER A 87 -20.21 2.97 -6.41
N ARG A 88 -19.39 1.98 -6.03
CA ARG A 88 -19.86 0.68 -5.50
C ARG A 88 -19.46 0.48 -4.04
N THR A 89 -20.35 -0.13 -3.26
CA THR A 89 -20.07 -0.68 -1.93
C THR A 89 -19.21 -1.94 -2.01
N ARG A 90 -18.70 -2.43 -0.88
CA ARG A 90 -17.94 -3.68 -0.84
C ARG A 90 -18.79 -4.88 -1.26
N THR A 91 -20.05 -4.92 -0.83
CA THR A 91 -21.00 -5.97 -1.22
C THR A 91 -21.33 -5.92 -2.71
N GLU A 92 -21.51 -4.73 -3.30
CA GLU A 92 -21.74 -4.56 -4.74
C GLU A 92 -20.51 -5.01 -5.55
N ILE A 93 -19.31 -4.68 -5.08
CA ILE A 93 -18.04 -5.13 -5.67
C ILE A 93 -17.92 -6.66 -5.59
N ALA A 94 -18.19 -7.26 -4.42
CA ALA A 94 -18.15 -8.71 -4.25
C ALA A 94 -19.12 -9.41 -5.22
N THR A 95 -20.30 -8.85 -5.42
CA THR A 95 -21.26 -9.37 -6.41
C THR A 95 -20.71 -9.28 -7.84
N ALA A 96 -20.13 -8.14 -8.22
CA ALA A 96 -19.53 -7.92 -9.55
C ALA A 96 -18.26 -8.75 -9.83
N MET A 97 -17.65 -9.32 -8.79
CA MET A 97 -16.45 -10.16 -8.85
C MET A 97 -16.76 -11.66 -8.82
N ALA A 98 -18.02 -12.07 -8.82
CA ALA A 98 -18.41 -13.46 -8.59
C ALA A 98 -17.87 -14.45 -9.64
N ASP A 99 -17.64 -13.98 -10.86
CA ASP A 99 -17.11 -14.75 -12.00
C ASP A 99 -15.60 -15.00 -11.89
N VAL A 100 -14.83 -14.00 -11.42
CA VAL A 100 -13.35 -14.07 -11.34
C VAL A 100 -12.87 -14.47 -9.93
N LEU A 101 -13.71 -14.30 -8.91
CA LEU A 101 -13.39 -14.61 -7.52
C LEU A 101 -14.42 -15.58 -6.91
N PRO A 102 -14.27 -16.89 -7.17
CA PRO A 102 -15.13 -17.92 -6.58
C PRO A 102 -15.02 -17.91 -5.06
N ALA A 103 -16.14 -18.10 -4.37
CA ALA A 103 -16.19 -18.20 -2.91
C ALA A 103 -17.38 -19.09 -2.51
N ALA A 104 -17.35 -19.63 -1.29
CA ALA A 104 -18.43 -20.48 -0.79
C ALA A 104 -19.77 -19.73 -0.70
N ASP A 105 -19.73 -18.46 -0.30
CA ASP A 105 -20.87 -17.57 -0.20
C ASP A 105 -20.46 -16.09 -0.42
N ALA A 106 -21.42 -15.18 -0.28
CA ALA A 106 -21.19 -13.74 -0.44
C ALA A 106 -20.28 -13.16 0.66
N ILE A 107 -20.40 -13.64 1.90
CA ILE A 107 -19.63 -13.14 3.06
C ILE A 107 -18.16 -13.48 2.88
N ALA A 108 -17.85 -14.73 2.53
CA ALA A 108 -16.50 -15.19 2.24
C ALA A 108 -15.87 -14.42 1.07
N ARG A 109 -16.67 -14.03 0.07
CA ARG A 109 -16.17 -13.21 -1.04
C ARG A 109 -15.84 -11.79 -0.60
N GLU A 110 -16.72 -11.16 0.18
CA GLU A 110 -16.48 -9.82 0.72
C GLU A 110 -15.21 -9.77 1.59
N GLN A 111 -14.98 -10.79 2.41
CA GLN A 111 -13.73 -10.93 3.18
C GLN A 111 -12.48 -11.05 2.28
N ARG A 112 -12.57 -11.75 1.14
CA ARG A 112 -11.47 -11.81 0.17
C ARG A 112 -11.24 -10.45 -0.49
N ILE A 113 -12.30 -9.72 -0.83
CA ILE A 113 -12.21 -8.34 -1.32
C ILE A 113 -11.49 -7.45 -0.30
N ASP A 114 -11.82 -7.57 0.98
CA ASP A 114 -11.16 -6.81 2.06
C ASP A 114 -9.66 -7.07 2.15
N GLU A 115 -9.22 -8.32 1.95
CA GLU A 115 -7.78 -8.63 1.90
C GLU A 115 -7.12 -7.97 0.68
N TYR A 116 -7.74 -8.01 -0.50
CA TYR A 116 -7.22 -7.28 -1.66
C TYR A 116 -7.15 -5.77 -1.41
N LEU A 117 -8.19 -5.17 -0.83
CA LEU A 117 -8.21 -3.74 -0.50
C LEU A 117 -7.09 -3.39 0.49
N ARG A 118 -6.80 -4.26 1.45
CA ARG A 118 -5.66 -4.09 2.36
C ARG A 118 -4.32 -4.12 1.62
N GLN A 119 -4.15 -5.04 0.66
CA GLN A 119 -2.94 -5.08 -0.17
C GLN A 119 -2.82 -3.84 -1.06
N PHE A 120 -3.91 -3.36 -1.65
CA PHE A 120 -3.91 -2.13 -2.43
C PHE A 120 -3.57 -0.89 -1.61
N GLY A 121 -4.07 -0.80 -0.38
CA GLY A 121 -3.69 0.26 0.55
C GLY A 121 -2.19 0.25 0.87
N LYS A 122 -1.63 -0.94 1.15
CA LYS A 122 -0.18 -1.10 1.39
C LYS A 122 0.67 -0.70 0.19
N HIS A 123 0.21 -0.98 -1.03
CA HIS A 123 0.92 -0.65 -2.26
C HIS A 123 0.59 0.74 -2.83
N GLY A 124 -0.16 1.57 -2.10
CA GLY A 124 -0.43 2.95 -2.50
C GLY A 124 -1.35 3.08 -3.72
N PHE A 125 -2.29 2.17 -3.91
CA PHE A 125 -3.26 2.26 -5.01
C PHE A 125 -4.52 3.07 -4.68
N LEU A 126 -4.81 3.26 -3.39
CA LEU A 126 -6.09 3.79 -2.90
C LEU A 126 -5.99 5.27 -2.51
N THR A 127 -7.00 6.06 -2.89
CA THR A 127 -7.16 7.47 -2.52
C THR A 127 -8.27 7.71 -1.49
N ARG A 128 -9.17 6.73 -1.29
CA ARG A 128 -10.27 6.76 -0.32
C ARG A 128 -10.78 5.35 -0.02
#